data_AF-A0A920QTB2-F1
#
_entry.id   AF-A0A920QTB2-F1
#
_cell.length_a   1.000
_cell.length_b   1.000
_cell.length_c   1.000
_cell.angle_alpha   90.00
_cell.angle_beta   90.00
_cell.angle_gamma   90.00
#
_symmetry.space_group_name_H-M   'P 1'
#
loop_
_entity.id
_entity.type
_entity.pdbx_description
1 polymer ?
#
loop_
_entity_poly.entity_id
_entity_poly.type
_entity_poly.pdbx_seq_one_letter_code
_entity_poly.pdbx_strand_id
1 'polypeptide(L)' 'MTDATVLTYFFRRLPGKAGYVANIGAPLDDFPTGDAIVDTRRLVERLEDYIRLAPEQYMWTYRRFKGRPEPYPDIYRADS' A
#
# COMPACT_ATOMS: atom_id res chain seq x y z
N MET A 1 14.13 -7.85 16.97
CA MET A 1 14.00 -6.88 15.86
C MET A 1 15.40 -6.65 15.30
N THR A 2 15.60 -6.66 13.98
CA THR A 2 16.94 -6.88 13.36
C THR A 2 17.70 -5.60 13.00
N ASP A 3 17.30 -4.43 13.51
CA ASP A 3 17.93 -3.11 13.22
C ASP A 3 18.17 -2.83 11.72
N ALA A 4 17.30 -3.37 10.87
CA ALA A 4 17.44 -3.30 9.43
C ALA A 4 16.81 -2.01 8.89
N THR A 5 17.50 -1.34 7.97
CA THR A 5 16.93 -0.21 7.22
C THR A 5 15.75 -0.69 6.37
N VAL A 6 14.62 -0.03 6.49
CA VAL A 6 13.41 -0.32 5.71
C VAL A 6 13.27 0.66 4.57
N LEU A 7 13.24 0.13 3.34
CA LEU A 7 12.95 0.86 2.11
C LEU A 7 11.59 0.45 1.58
N THR A 8 10.86 1.40 1.03
CA THR A 8 9.65 1.11 0.27
C THR A 8 9.99 0.96 -1.21
N TYR A 9 9.31 0.07 -1.93
CA TYR A 9 9.54 -0.14 -3.36
C TYR A 9 8.23 -0.39 -4.10
N PHE A 10 8.10 0.22 -5.29
CA PHE A 10 6.88 0.11 -6.10
C PHE A 10 7.22 0.12 -7.58
N PHE A 11 6.49 -0.71 -8.33
CA PHE A 11 6.65 -0.85 -9.77
C PHE A 11 5.39 -0.37 -10.49
N ARG A 12 5.58 0.33 -11.60
CA ARG A 12 4.50 0.58 -12.57
C ARG A 12 4.99 0.25 -13.97
N ARG A 13 4.11 -0.32 -14.78
CA ARG A 13 4.31 -0.56 -16.21
C ARG A 13 4.14 0.75 -16.96
N LEU A 14 5.02 1.00 -17.93
CA LEU A 14 4.91 2.13 -18.83
C LEU A 14 3.98 1.82 -20.02
N PRO A 15 3.29 2.83 -20.58
CA PRO A 15 2.46 2.66 -21.75
C PRO A 15 3.25 2.21 -22.98
N GLY A 16 2.55 1.67 -23.98
CA GLY A 16 3.16 1.35 -25.28
C GLY A 16 4.25 0.28 -25.26
N LYS A 17 4.25 -0.63 -24.28
CA LYS A 17 5.29 -1.65 -24.08
C LYS A 17 6.69 -1.07 -23.77
N ALA A 18 6.76 0.15 -23.25
CA ALA A 18 8.03 0.81 -22.92
C ALA A 18 8.72 0.27 -21.64
N GLY A 19 8.27 -0.87 -21.09
CA GLY A 19 8.87 -1.52 -19.93
C GLY A 19 8.23 -1.11 -18.59
N TYR A 20 9.05 -1.03 -17.54
CA TYR A 20 8.63 -0.80 -16.16
C TYR A 20 9.50 0.27 -15.50
N VAL A 21 8.92 1.03 -14.56
CA VAL A 21 9.66 1.91 -13.66
C VAL A 21 9.57 1.35 -12.25
N ALA A 22 10.74 1.11 -11.65
CA ALA A 22 10.90 0.81 -10.24
C ALA A 22 11.18 2.11 -9.48
N ASN A 23 10.44 2.36 -8.41
CA ASN A 23 10.65 3.50 -7.53
C ASN A 23 11.05 2.92 -6.18
N ILE A 24 12.28 3.19 -5.76
CA ILE A 24 12.79 2.84 -4.43
C ILE A 24 12.72 4.13 -3.63
N GLY A 25 11.94 4.12 -2.55
CA GLY A 25 11.81 5.26 -1.65
C GLY A 25 13.06 5.46 -0.81
N ALA A 26 13.16 6.63 -0.19
CA ALA A 26 14.14 6.85 0.87
C ALA A 26 13.92 5.86 2.04
N PRO A 27 14.95 5.60 2.86
CA PRO A 27 14.79 4.96 4.16
C PRO A 27 13.62 5.55 4.94
N LEU A 28 12.84 4.70 5.59
CA LEU A 28 11.87 5.18 6.58
C LEU A 28 12.62 5.59 7.85
N ASP A 29 12.67 6.89 8.11
CA ASP A 29 13.24 7.43 9.33
C ASP A 29 12.43 7.00 10.56
N ASP A 30 13.15 6.71 11.65
CA ASP A 30 12.59 6.30 12.94
C ASP A 30 11.58 5.14 12.82
N PHE A 31 11.90 4.12 12.00
CA PHE A 31 11.04 2.97 11.76
C PHE A 31 11.70 1.64 12.14
N PRO A 32 11.02 0.74 12.88
CA PRO A 32 9.69 0.92 13.47
C PRO A 32 9.72 1.80 14.72
N THR A 33 8.62 2.50 14.99
CA THR A 33 8.47 3.39 16.17
C THR A 33 8.16 2.63 17.46
N GLY A 34 7.82 1.34 17.37
CA GLY A 34 7.31 0.54 18.48
C GLY A 34 5.78 0.62 18.65
N ASP A 35 5.12 1.54 17.94
CA ASP A 35 3.67 1.59 17.82
C ASP A 35 3.23 1.05 16.45
N ALA A 36 2.66 -0.15 16.46
CA ALA A 36 2.22 -0.83 15.25
C ALA A 36 1.15 -0.03 14.47
N ILE A 37 0.33 0.79 15.14
CA ILE A 37 -0.70 1.62 14.49
C ILE A 37 -0.03 2.75 13.71
N VAL A 38 0.94 3.45 14.32
CA VAL A 38 1.69 4.53 13.67
C VAL A 38 2.47 3.99 12.48
N ASP A 39 3.18 2.90 12.67
CA ASP A 39 4.00 2.26 11.64
C ASP A 39 3.15 1.78 10.45
N THR A 40 2.02 1.12 10.75
CA THR A 40 1.09 0.65 9.71
C THR A 40 0.48 1.82 8.95
N ARG A 41 0.08 2.90 9.64
CA ARG A 41 -0.47 4.10 8.99
C ARG A 41 0.52 4.69 8.00
N ARG A 42 1.78 4.88 8.39
CA ARG A 42 2.84 5.41 7.51
C ARG A 42 3.01 4.55 6.25
N LEU A 43 3.01 3.22 6.39
CA LEU A 43 3.12 2.32 5.24
C LEU A 43 1.90 2.38 4.31
N VAL A 44 0.69 2.50 4.89
CA VAL A 44 -0.55 2.64 4.12
C VAL A 44 -0.58 3.98 3.37
N GLU A 45 -0.19 5.09 3.99
CA GLU A 45 -0.09 6.39 3.33
C GLU A 45 0.85 6.34 2.11
N ARG A 46 2.02 5.71 2.26
CA ARG A 46 2.93 5.49 1.12
C ARG A 46 2.23 4.69 0.03
N LEU A 47 1.63 3.54 0.38
CA LEU A 47 0.92 2.71 -0.60
C LEU A 47 -0.15 3.50 -1.37
N GLU A 48 -0.93 4.34 -0.68
CA GLU A 48 -1.95 5.18 -1.33
C GLU A 48 -1.33 6.16 -2.33
N ASP A 49 -0.20 6.79 -2.00
CA ASP A 49 0.51 7.69 -2.92
C ASP A 49 0.94 6.97 -4.20
N TYR A 50 1.43 5.73 -4.08
CA TYR A 50 1.79 4.93 -5.26
C TYR A 50 0.58 4.47 -6.06
N ILE A 51 -0.53 4.10 -5.41
CA ILE A 51 -1.78 3.76 -6.10
C ILE A 51 -2.26 4.95 -6.94
N ARG A 52 -2.15 6.19 -6.42
CA ARG A 52 -2.55 7.41 -7.15
C ARG A 52 -1.74 7.64 -8.43
N LEU A 53 -0.51 7.12 -8.54
CA LEU A 53 0.33 7.27 -9.74
C LEU A 53 -0.13 6.39 -10.91
N ALA A 54 -0.74 5.24 -10.64
CA ALA A 54 -1.18 4.28 -11.66
C ALA A 54 -2.33 3.42 -11.10
N PRO A 55 -3.50 4.02 -10.80
CA PRO A 55 -4.59 3.33 -10.10
C PRO A 55 -5.07 2.10 -10.87
N GLU A 56 -5.05 2.14 -12.20
CA GLU A 56 -5.42 1.01 -13.06
C GLU A 56 -4.50 -0.21 -12.93
N GLN A 57 -3.31 -0.05 -12.33
CA GLN A 57 -2.34 -1.12 -12.13
C GLN A 57 -2.37 -1.74 -10.74
N TYR A 58 -3.19 -1.20 -9.83
CA TYR A 58 -3.38 -1.79 -8.51
C TYR A 58 -4.29 -3.04 -8.59
N MET A 59 -4.04 -4.02 -7.73
CA MET A 59 -4.80 -5.28 -7.69
C MET A 59 -6.17 -5.09 -7.00
N TRP A 60 -7.09 -4.33 -7.62
CA TRP A 60 -8.42 -4.03 -7.08
C TRP A 60 -9.31 -5.26 -6.82
N THR A 61 -8.98 -6.40 -7.44
CA THR A 61 -9.66 -7.68 -7.19
C THR A 61 -9.39 -8.22 -5.78
N TYR A 62 -8.33 -7.74 -5.12
CA TYR A 62 -8.07 -8.08 -3.72
C TYR A 62 -9.10 -7.41 -2.82
N ARG A 63 -9.79 -8.23 -2.01
CA ARG A 63 -10.79 -7.75 -1.03
C ARG A 63 -10.12 -7.11 0.20
N ARG A 64 -9.39 -6.02 -0.01
CA ARG A 64 -8.57 -5.33 1.00
C ARG A 64 -9.35 -4.88 2.24
N PHE A 65 -10.63 -4.56 2.07
CA PHE A 65 -11.51 -4.03 3.12
C PHE A 65 -12.45 -5.08 3.72
N LYS A 66 -12.14 -6.38 3.57
CA LYS A 66 -13.00 -7.46 4.06
C LYS A 66 -12.89 -7.54 5.58
N GLY A 67 -14.02 -7.65 6.27
CA GLY A 67 -14.03 -7.85 7.72
C GLY A 67 -13.61 -6.62 8.53
N ARG A 68 -13.89 -5.40 8.03
CA ARG A 68 -13.74 -4.20 8.86
C ARG A 68 -14.70 -4.26 10.07
N PRO A 69 -14.29 -3.78 11.25
CA PRO A 69 -15.14 -3.74 12.43
C PRO A 69 -16.24 -2.68 12.31
N GLU A 70 -17.26 -2.75 13.18
CA GLU A 70 -18.28 -1.70 13.33
C GLU A 70 -17.60 -0.33 13.58
N PRO A 71 -18.07 0.78 12.96
CA PRO A 71 -19.29 0.94 12.17
C PRO A 71 -19.12 0.81 10.65
N TYR A 72 -18.04 0.18 10.20
CA TYR A 72 -17.76 0.11 8.77
C TYR A 72 -18.60 -0.99 8.11
N PRO A 73 -19.44 -0.65 7.11
CA PRO A 73 -20.21 -1.67 6.40
C PRO A 73 -19.31 -2.62 5.61
N ASP A 74 -19.77 -3.86 5.45
CA ASP A 74 -19.17 -4.82 4.52
C ASP A 74 -19.48 -4.43 3.08
N ILE A 75 -18.50 -3.82 2.41
CA ILE A 75 -18.61 -3.35 1.02
C ILE A 75 -18.54 -4.47 -0.02
N TYR A 76 -18.34 -5.72 0.40
CA TYR A 76 -18.28 -6.88 -0.50
C TYR A 76 -19.50 -7.79 -0.37
N ARG A 77 -20.46 -7.46 0.48
CA ARG A 77 -21.73 -8.17 0.57
C ARG A 77 -22.51 -7.91 -0.72
N ALA A 78 -22.92 -8.98 -1.41
CA ALA A 78 -23.80 -8.84 -2.56
C ALA A 78 -25.19 -8.37 -2.08
N ASP A 79 -25.79 -7.44 -2.80
CA ASP A 79 -27.20 -7.09 -2.64
C ASP A 79 -28.01 -8.32 -3.09
N SER A 80 -28.52 -9.09 -2.13
CA SER A 80 -29.46 -10.19 -2.35
C SER A 80 -30.89 -9.66 -2.23
#